data_AF-A0AAU4K9L7-F1
#
_entry.id   AF-A0AAU4K9L7-F1
#
_cell.length_a   1.000
_cell.length_b   1.000
_cell.length_c   1.000
_cell.angle_alpha   90.00
_cell.angle_beta   90.00
_cell.angle_gamma   90.00
#
_symmetry.space_group_name_H-M   'P 1'
#
loop_
_entity.id
_entity.type
_entity.pdbx_description
1 polymer ?
#
loop_
_entity_poly.entity_id
_entity_poly.type
_entity_poly.pdbx_seq_one_letter_code
_entity_poly.pdbx_strand_id
1 'polypeptide(L)'
;MNDAEVASLLAGCVCCPYHGVWQASPFAERMVGGVRYALVAVDPGLSALVLQRDDGSLWFLPEGDVPRLVNSSVEAFVAFNRAYEEATAEADAYEGPGDGLSEDETVDLVEQAGDTLTEALLKRFGVLDAEAVADENSFWHIEAEELGYGM
;
A
#
# COMPACT_ATOMS: atom_id res chain seq x y z
N MET A 1 14.22 -14.48 -6.61
CA MET A 1 13.58 -14.97 -5.37
C MET A 1 12.63 -16.09 -5.73
N ASN A 2 12.58 -17.18 -4.94
CA ASN A 2 11.61 -18.27 -5.16
C ASN A 2 10.30 -18.04 -4.38
N ASP A 3 9.25 -18.81 -4.68
CA ASP A 3 7.91 -18.61 -4.09
C ASP A 3 7.89 -18.76 -2.56
N ALA A 4 8.69 -19.66 -2.01
CA ALA A 4 8.75 -19.86 -0.57
C ALA A 4 9.40 -18.67 0.14
N GLU A 5 10.45 -18.08 -0.43
CA GLU A 5 11.08 -16.86 0.06
C GLU A 5 10.10 -15.68 0.01
N VAL A 6 9.43 -15.48 -1.12
CA VAL A 6 8.42 -14.41 -1.29
C VAL A 6 7.28 -14.58 -0.29
N ALA A 7 6.70 -15.78 -0.18
CA ALA A 7 5.61 -16.04 0.76
C ALA A 7 6.04 -15.81 2.22
N SER A 8 7.28 -16.15 2.57
CA SER A 8 7.82 -15.91 3.92
C SER A 8 7.95 -14.42 4.24
N LEU A 9 8.37 -13.59 3.27
CA LEU A 9 8.45 -12.14 3.44
C LEU A 9 7.06 -11.50 3.57
N LEU A 10 6.13 -11.90 2.72
CA LEU A 10 4.78 -11.34 2.67
C LEU A 10 3.91 -11.75 3.86
N ALA A 11 4.22 -12.86 4.53
CA ALA A 11 3.49 -13.30 5.74
C ALA A 11 3.48 -12.26 6.87
N GLY A 12 4.42 -11.30 6.87
CA GLY A 12 4.46 -10.19 7.83
C GLY A 12 3.60 -8.97 7.46
N CYS A 13 2.96 -8.94 6.28
CA CYS A 13 2.19 -7.79 5.79
C CYS A 13 0.71 -7.85 6.21
N VAL A 14 0.45 -7.96 7.52
CA VAL A 14 -0.91 -8.17 8.05
C VAL A 14 -1.82 -6.94 7.94
N CYS A 15 -1.23 -5.74 7.92
CA CYS A 15 -1.95 -4.46 7.78
C CYS A 15 -1.90 -3.92 6.35
N CYS A 16 -1.67 -4.78 5.36
CA CYS A 16 -1.68 -4.36 3.96
C CYS A 16 -3.06 -3.83 3.57
N PRO A 17 -3.17 -2.60 3.02
CA PRO A 17 -4.46 -2.05 2.61
C PRO A 17 -5.09 -2.76 1.40
N TYR A 18 -4.33 -3.59 0.67
CA TYR A 18 -4.89 -4.40 -0.42
C TYR A 18 -5.90 -5.45 0.08
N HIS A 19 -7.18 -5.30 -0.31
CA HIS A 19 -8.30 -6.12 0.18
C HIS A 19 -8.44 -7.52 -0.44
N GLY A 20 -7.54 -7.93 -1.33
CA GLY A 20 -7.62 -9.25 -1.98
C GLY A 20 -7.18 -10.41 -1.08
N VAL A 21 -7.47 -11.62 -1.53
CA VAL A 21 -7.10 -12.87 -0.84
C VAL A 21 -5.64 -13.23 -1.16
N TRP A 22 -4.79 -13.24 -0.14
CA TRP A 22 -3.40 -13.70 -0.22
C TRP A 22 -3.31 -15.18 -0.62
N GLN A 23 -2.44 -15.46 -1.58
CA GLN A 23 -2.21 -16.81 -2.11
C GLN A 23 -1.09 -17.49 -1.32
N ALA A 24 -1.15 -18.83 -1.25
CA ALA A 24 -0.07 -19.63 -0.69
C ALA A 24 0.93 -20.03 -1.79
N SER A 25 2.20 -20.19 -1.44
CA SER A 25 3.20 -20.81 -2.32
C SER A 25 2.80 -22.28 -2.61
N PRO A 26 2.95 -22.77 -3.86
CA PRO A 26 3.47 -22.05 -5.03
C PRO A 26 2.44 -21.11 -5.66
N PHE A 27 2.90 -19.95 -6.12
CA PHE A 27 2.03 -18.95 -6.74
C PHE A 27 1.64 -19.36 -8.16
N ALA A 28 0.35 -19.24 -8.47
CA ALA A 28 -0.13 -19.41 -9.84
C ALA A 28 0.47 -18.33 -10.75
N GLU A 29 0.84 -18.71 -11.98
CA GLU A 29 1.43 -17.79 -12.95
C GLU A 29 0.36 -17.17 -13.86
N ARG A 30 0.59 -15.92 -14.26
CA ARG A 30 -0.22 -15.19 -15.22
C ARG A 30 0.69 -14.47 -16.22
N MET A 31 0.38 -14.60 -17.51
CA MET A 31 1.05 -13.85 -18.57
C MET A 31 0.20 -12.63 -18.95
N VAL A 32 0.79 -11.44 -18.94
CA VAL A 32 0.13 -10.19 -19.39
C VAL A 32 1.13 -9.42 -20.26
N GLY A 33 0.75 -9.11 -21.50
CA GLY A 33 1.62 -8.35 -22.41
C GLY A 33 2.99 -9.00 -22.69
N GLY A 34 3.12 -10.32 -22.53
CA GLY A 34 4.39 -11.03 -22.66
C GLY A 34 5.26 -11.06 -21.39
N VAL A 35 4.84 -10.38 -20.33
CA VAL A 35 5.51 -10.40 -19.02
C VAL A 35 4.89 -11.50 -18.14
N ARG A 36 5.75 -12.21 -17.39
CA ARG A 36 5.34 -13.29 -16.49
C ARG A 36 5.22 -12.79 -15.06
N TYR A 37 4.04 -13.00 -14.50
CA TYR A 37 3.71 -12.63 -13.13
C TYR A 37 3.34 -13.85 -12.29
N ALA A 38 3.64 -13.79 -11.00
CA ALA A 38 3.09 -14.67 -9.97
C ALA A 38 1.98 -13.94 -9.21
N LEU A 39 0.82 -14.60 -9.05
CA LEU A 39 -0.31 -14.06 -8.31
C LEU A 39 -0.04 -14.18 -6.80
N VAL A 40 0.20 -13.05 -6.12
CA VAL A 40 0.47 -13.04 -4.66
C VAL A 40 -0.79 -12.77 -3.86
N ALA A 41 -1.71 -11.95 -4.37
CA ALA A 41 -3.05 -11.79 -3.83
C ALA A 41 -4.06 -11.50 -4.95
N VAL A 42 -5.31 -11.91 -4.77
CA VAL A 42 -6.35 -11.80 -5.81
C VAL A 42 -7.63 -11.24 -5.21
N ASP A 43 -8.17 -10.21 -5.83
CA ASP A 43 -9.50 -9.68 -5.57
C ASP A 43 -10.43 -10.02 -6.76
N PRO A 44 -11.26 -11.08 -6.65
CA PRO A 44 -11.97 -11.65 -7.78
C PRO A 44 -12.91 -10.65 -8.47
N GLY A 45 -12.70 -10.43 -9.78
CA GLY A 45 -13.52 -9.53 -10.58
C GLY A 45 -13.06 -8.07 -10.54
N LEU A 46 -11.99 -7.75 -9.81
CA LEU A 46 -11.51 -6.38 -9.61
C LEU A 46 -10.02 -6.25 -9.94
N SER A 47 -9.16 -7.03 -9.28
CA SER A 47 -7.71 -6.86 -9.43
C SER A 47 -6.89 -8.06 -8.95
N ALA A 48 -5.59 -8.01 -9.16
CA ALA A 48 -4.62 -8.87 -8.48
C ALA A 48 -3.37 -8.07 -8.10
N LEU A 49 -2.82 -8.35 -6.92
CA LEU A 49 -1.45 -7.98 -6.58
C LEU A 49 -0.54 -9.10 -7.09
N VAL A 50 0.49 -8.75 -7.85
CA VAL A 50 1.35 -9.72 -8.51
C VAL A 50 2.83 -9.38 -8.39
N LEU A 51 3.66 -10.42 -8.42
CA LEU A 51 5.11 -10.30 -8.49
C LEU A 51 5.59 -10.53 -9.94
N GLN A 52 6.29 -9.57 -10.53
CA GLN A 52 6.97 -9.77 -11.81
C GLN A 52 8.17 -10.70 -11.63
N ARG A 53 8.25 -11.78 -12.42
CA ARG A 53 9.27 -12.82 -12.23
C ARG A 53 10.68 -12.39 -12.59
N ASP A 54 10.82 -11.48 -13.55
CA ASP A 54 12.11 -11.13 -14.14
C ASP A 54 12.95 -10.23 -13.20
N ASP A 55 12.31 -9.34 -12.44
CA ASP A 55 13.00 -8.38 -11.56
C ASP A 55 12.53 -8.41 -10.09
N GLY A 56 11.41 -9.07 -9.78
CA GLY A 56 10.89 -9.16 -8.42
C GLY A 56 10.11 -7.93 -7.94
N SER A 57 9.69 -7.07 -8.86
CA SER A 57 8.82 -5.93 -8.56
C SER A 57 7.35 -6.36 -8.34
N LEU A 58 6.62 -5.61 -7.53
CA LEU A 58 5.21 -5.83 -7.22
C LEU A 58 4.34 -4.86 -8.02
N TRP A 59 3.27 -5.40 -8.60
CA TRP A 59 2.37 -4.67 -9.49
C TRP A 59 0.92 -4.92 -9.10
N PHE A 60 0.11 -3.89 -9.27
CA PHE A 60 -1.34 -3.95 -9.25
C PHE A 60 -1.84 -4.22 -10.67
N LEU A 61 -2.56 -5.32 -10.86
CA LEU A 61 -3.19 -5.70 -12.12
C LEU A 61 -4.71 -5.49 -12.03
N PRO A 62 -5.24 -4.32 -12.44
CA PRO A 62 -6.67 -4.13 -12.55
C PRO A 62 -7.28 -5.02 -13.64
N GLU A 63 -8.55 -5.40 -13.47
CA GLU A 63 -9.29 -6.08 -14.53
C GLU A 63 -9.61 -5.12 -15.68
N GLY A 64 -9.06 -5.42 -16.87
CA GLY A 64 -9.34 -4.66 -18.09
C GLY A 64 -8.55 -3.37 -18.28
N ASP A 65 -7.61 -3.06 -17.39
CA ASP A 65 -6.76 -1.87 -17.46
C ASP A 65 -5.26 -2.24 -17.37
N VAL A 66 -4.37 -1.26 -17.47
CA VAL A 66 -2.93 -1.45 -17.51
C VAL A 66 -2.34 -1.77 -16.12
N PRO A 67 -1.30 -2.63 -16.04
CA PRO A 67 -0.52 -2.84 -14.83
C PRO A 67 0.03 -1.52 -14.26
N ARG A 68 0.01 -1.37 -12.94
CA ARG A 68 0.59 -0.22 -12.23
C ARG A 68 1.58 -0.69 -11.18
N LEU A 69 2.74 -0.03 -11.09
CA LEU A 69 3.77 -0.39 -10.12
C LEU A 69 3.23 -0.14 -8.70
N VAL A 70 3.44 -1.10 -7.80
CA VAL A 70 3.17 -0.95 -6.36
C VAL A 70 4.49 -0.74 -5.62
N ASN A 71 5.48 -1.59 -5.88
CA ASN A 71 6.83 -1.42 -5.35
C ASN A 71 7.87 -2.03 -6.29
N SER A 72 9.06 -1.45 -6.31
CA SER A 72 10.20 -1.92 -7.09
C SER A 72 10.77 -3.25 -6.58
N SER A 73 10.43 -3.67 -5.35
CA SER A 73 10.81 -4.97 -4.76
C SER A 73 9.85 -5.45 -3.66
N VAL A 74 9.91 -6.74 -3.32
CA VAL A 74 9.17 -7.33 -2.19
C VAL A 74 9.63 -6.73 -0.86
N GLU A 75 10.92 -6.48 -0.71
CA GLU A 75 11.50 -5.89 0.50
C GLU A 75 11.00 -4.46 0.73
N ALA A 76 10.93 -3.65 -0.34
CA ALA A 76 10.33 -2.32 -0.28
C ALA A 76 8.85 -2.39 0.12
N PHE A 77 8.08 -3.30 -0.47
CA PHE A 77 6.68 -3.51 -0.11
C PHE A 77 6.49 -3.86 1.38
N VAL A 78 7.33 -4.76 1.92
CA VAL A 78 7.31 -5.11 3.35
C VAL A 78 7.66 -3.90 4.21
N ALA A 79 8.63 -3.07 3.81
CA ALA A 79 8.99 -1.87 4.53
C ALA A 79 7.87 -0.82 4.51
N PHE A 80 7.18 -0.64 3.38
CA PHE A 80 6.00 0.22 3.26
C PHE A 80 4.87 -0.25 4.17
N ASN A 81 4.57 -1.55 4.17
CA ASN A 81 3.54 -2.12 5.05
C ASN A 81 3.78 -1.84 6.52
N ARG A 82 5.04 -1.90 6.98
CA ARG A 82 5.39 -1.56 8.37
C ARG A 82 5.21 -0.08 8.66
N ALA A 83 5.66 0.79 7.75
CA ALA A 83 5.48 2.23 7.92
C ALA A 83 3.98 2.63 7.88
N TYR A 84 3.19 1.93 7.08
CA TYR A 84 1.73 2.07 7.04
C TYR A 84 1.09 1.59 8.35
N GLU A 85 1.46 0.42 8.86
CA GLU A 85 0.98 -0.10 10.15
C GLU A 85 1.28 0.87 11.30
N GLU A 86 2.48 1.46 11.33
CA GLU A 86 2.85 2.49 12.30
C GLU A 86 1.99 3.76 12.17
N ALA A 87 1.70 4.19 10.94
CA ALA A 87 0.84 5.35 10.69
C ALA A 87 -0.63 5.07 11.03
N THR A 88 -1.15 3.86 10.77
CA THR A 88 -2.48 3.44 11.20
C THR A 88 -2.60 3.47 12.72
N ALA A 89 -1.58 2.98 13.43
CA ALA A 89 -1.57 3.04 14.89
C ALA A 89 -1.50 4.49 15.43
N GLU A 90 -0.82 5.40 14.72
CA GLU A 90 -0.79 6.84 15.04
C GLU A 90 -2.16 7.48 14.84
N ALA A 91 -2.84 7.19 13.72
CA ALA A 91 -4.20 7.65 13.43
C ALA A 91 -5.21 7.12 14.47
N ASP A 92 -5.18 5.83 14.78
CA ASP A 92 -6.07 5.21 15.79
C ASP A 92 -5.88 5.79 17.20
N ALA A 93 -4.68 6.28 17.52
CA ALA A 93 -4.35 6.88 18.80
C ALA A 93 -4.70 8.39 18.88
N TYR A 94 -5.12 9.00 17.78
CA TYR A 94 -5.48 10.41 17.75
C TYR A 94 -6.83 10.64 18.47
N GLU A 95 -6.79 11.34 19.59
CA GLU A 95 -7.99 11.64 20.41
C GLU A 95 -8.78 12.86 19.90
N GLY A 96 -8.38 13.44 18.76
CA GLY A 96 -8.92 14.69 18.27
C GLY A 96 -8.33 15.92 18.97
N PRO A 97 -8.72 17.13 18.53
CA PRO A 97 -8.35 18.34 19.22
C PRO A 97 -9.11 18.46 20.55
N GLY A 98 -8.49 19.12 21.54
CA GLY A 98 -9.05 19.22 22.89
C GLY A 98 -10.33 20.04 22.99
N ASP A 99 -11.02 19.93 24.12
CA ASP A 99 -12.26 20.65 24.40
C ASP A 99 -12.13 22.18 24.31
N GLY A 100 -13.23 22.84 23.94
CA GLY A 100 -13.36 24.31 23.98
C GLY A 100 -13.23 25.01 22.62
N LEU A 101 -13.17 24.24 21.54
CA LEU A 101 -13.19 24.72 20.17
C LEU A 101 -14.61 24.77 19.61
N SER A 102 -14.82 25.59 18.59
CA SER A 102 -16.01 25.50 17.74
C SER A 102 -15.96 24.25 16.85
N GLU A 103 -17.09 23.89 16.26
CA GLU A 103 -17.17 22.78 15.28
C GLU A 103 -16.26 23.06 14.07
N ASP A 104 -16.29 24.29 13.54
CA ASP A 104 -15.45 24.69 12.41
C ASP A 104 -13.95 24.59 12.75
N GLU A 105 -13.53 25.08 13.92
CA GLU A 105 -12.13 24.97 14.38
C GLU A 105 -11.71 23.52 14.61
N THR A 106 -12.64 22.67 15.04
CA THR A 106 -12.38 21.24 15.23
C THR A 106 -12.13 20.55 13.90
N VAL A 107 -12.98 20.82 12.90
CA VAL A 107 -12.84 20.26 11.54
C VAL A 107 -11.50 20.66 10.91
N ASP A 108 -11.16 21.96 10.94
CA ASP A 108 -9.90 22.47 10.36
C ASP A 108 -8.67 21.79 10.97
N LEU A 109 -8.67 21.53 12.29
CA LEU A 109 -7.56 20.87 12.97
C LEU A 109 -7.46 19.37 12.70
N VAL A 110 -8.61 18.69 12.52
CA VAL A 110 -8.62 17.27 12.14
C VAL A 110 -8.11 17.10 10.71
N GLU A 111 -8.59 17.92 9.76
CA GLU A 111 -8.09 17.92 8.37
C GLU A 111 -6.58 18.19 8.33
N GLN A 112 -6.10 19.18 9.09
CA GLN A 112 -4.67 19.47 9.17
C GLN A 112 -3.84 18.31 9.76
N ALA A 113 -4.39 17.58 10.74
CA ALA A 113 -3.73 16.41 11.31
C ALA A 113 -3.64 15.27 10.28
N GLY A 114 -4.72 15.02 9.54
CA GLY A 114 -4.76 14.07 8.43
C GLY A 114 -3.73 14.40 7.34
N ASP A 115 -3.72 15.64 6.86
CA ASP A 115 -2.73 16.12 5.87
C ASP A 115 -1.30 15.92 6.36
N THR A 116 -1.03 16.24 7.64
CA THR A 116 0.29 16.07 8.25
C THR A 116 0.72 14.61 8.29
N LEU A 117 -0.20 13.70 8.62
CA LEU A 117 0.06 12.25 8.62
C LEU A 117 0.38 11.77 7.20
N THR A 118 -0.46 12.12 6.22
CA THR A 118 -0.30 11.75 4.81
C THR A 118 1.05 12.23 4.27
N GLU A 119 1.39 13.52 4.42
CA GLU A 119 2.67 14.07 3.97
C GLU A 119 3.87 13.36 4.62
N ALA A 120 3.79 13.10 5.92
CA ALA A 120 4.86 12.42 6.65
C ALA A 120 5.05 10.99 6.16
N LEU A 121 3.96 10.26 5.90
CA LEU A 121 3.99 8.89 5.40
C LEU A 121 4.55 8.82 3.97
N LEU A 122 4.08 9.68 3.06
CA LEU A 122 4.58 9.77 1.68
C LEU A 122 6.06 10.10 1.62
N LYS A 123 6.53 10.98 2.51
CA LYS A 123 7.97 11.28 2.63
C LYS A 123 8.77 10.06 3.06
N ARG A 124 8.27 9.25 4.00
CA ARG A 124 8.93 7.99 4.41
C ARG A 124 8.96 7.00 3.24
N PHE A 125 7.84 6.85 2.53
CA PHE A 125 7.75 6.02 1.33
C PHE A 125 8.74 6.43 0.24
N GLY A 126 8.88 7.73 -0.05
CA GLY A 126 9.83 8.22 -1.04
C GLY A 126 11.30 7.90 -0.71
N VAL A 127 11.65 7.77 0.57
CA VAL A 127 13.01 7.33 0.98
C VAL A 127 13.20 5.83 0.77
N LEU A 128 12.14 5.05 0.96
CA LEU A 128 12.17 3.59 0.85
C LEU A 128 12.12 3.12 -0.61
N ASP A 129 11.25 3.73 -1.42
CA ASP A 129 11.03 3.39 -2.82
C ASP A 129 10.37 4.56 -3.58
N ALA A 130 11.19 5.43 -4.16
CA ALA A 130 10.71 6.64 -4.83
C ALA A 130 9.85 6.35 -6.08
N GLU A 131 10.05 5.21 -6.74
CA GLU A 131 9.29 4.85 -7.95
C GLU A 131 7.84 4.49 -7.62
N ALA A 132 7.62 3.84 -6.47
CA ALA A 132 6.30 3.47 -5.95
C ALA A 132 5.39 4.67 -5.64
N VAL A 133 5.97 5.85 -5.42
CA VAL A 133 5.26 7.09 -5.05
C VAL A 133 5.54 8.24 -6.03
N ALA A 134 6.00 7.93 -7.25
CA ALA A 134 6.28 8.95 -8.25
C ALA A 134 5.02 9.57 -8.88
N ASP A 135 3.89 8.87 -8.81
CA ASP A 135 2.59 9.31 -9.33
C ASP A 135 1.61 9.49 -8.16
N GLU A 136 0.86 10.60 -8.16
CA GLU A 136 -0.18 10.89 -7.16
C GLU A 136 -1.34 9.89 -7.18
N ASN A 137 -1.52 9.17 -8.30
CA ASN A 137 -2.51 8.11 -8.46
C ASN A 137 -1.91 6.71 -8.21
N SER A 138 -0.70 6.64 -7.62
CA SER A 138 -0.13 5.36 -7.23
C SER A 138 -0.88 4.77 -6.04
N PHE A 139 -0.81 3.44 -5.91
CA PHE A 139 -1.45 2.71 -4.82
C PHE A 139 -1.15 3.36 -3.46
N TRP A 140 0.12 3.58 -3.15
CA TRP A 140 0.53 4.11 -1.85
C TRP A 140 0.21 5.59 -1.63
N HIS A 141 0.04 6.38 -2.69
CA HIS A 141 -0.49 7.74 -2.52
C HIS A 141 -1.94 7.70 -2.06
N ILE A 142 -2.77 6.96 -2.78
CA ILE A 142 -4.19 6.81 -2.47
C ILE A 142 -4.36 6.27 -1.04
N GLU A 143 -3.66 5.20 -0.67
CA GLU A 143 -3.81 4.63 0.68
C GLU A 143 -3.31 5.57 1.79
N ALA A 144 -2.30 6.41 1.54
CA ALA A 144 -1.85 7.40 2.51
C ALA A 144 -2.85 8.55 2.68
N GLU A 145 -3.53 8.96 1.61
CA GLU A 145 -4.60 9.96 1.64
C GLU A 145 -5.84 9.42 2.36
N GLU A 146 -6.30 8.21 2.00
CA GLU A 146 -7.45 7.56 2.64
C GLU A 146 -7.24 7.36 4.14
N LEU A 147 -6.00 7.04 4.56
CA LEU A 147 -5.67 6.97 5.98
C LEU A 147 -5.78 8.33 6.68
N GLY A 148 -5.32 9.41 6.04
CA GLY A 148 -5.42 10.77 6.56
C GLY A 148 -6.88 11.24 6.67
N TYR A 149 -7.72 10.92 5.68
CA TYR A 149 -9.17 11.19 5.72
C TYR A 149 -9.93 10.36 6.76
N GLY A 150 -9.36 9.24 7.19
CA GLY A 150 -9.96 8.35 8.19
C GLY A 150 -9.79 8.83 9.65
N MET A 151 -8.98 9.86 9.90
CA MET A 151 -8.78 10.48 11.22
C MET A 151 -9.97 11.35 11.65
#